data_AF-A0A8B6UT01-F1
#
_entry.id   AF-A0A8B6UT01-F1
#
_cell.length_a   1.000
_cell.length_b   1.000
_cell.length_c   1.000
_cell.angle_alpha   90.00
_cell.angle_beta   90.00
_cell.angle_gamma   90.00
#
_symmetry.space_group_name_H-M   'P 1'
#
loop_
_entity.id
_entity.type
_entity.pdbx_description
1 polymer ?
#
loop_
_entity_poly.entity_id
_entity_poly.type
_entity_poly.pdbx_seq_one_letter_code
_entity_poly.pdbx_strand_id
1 'polypeptide(L)'
;MAYPFIENILRSIFSVDVGLEECDAQAALRRVLDDPEQKLIIEQELLSLYRDDSVSWVRLLDNDDYVVYPADSEEDAKQYVTSIIWDKVFS
;
A
#
# COMPACT_ATOMS: atom_id res chain seq x y z
N MET A 1 5.60 -12.89 -7.76
CA MET A 1 5.24 -12.99 -6.32
C MET A 1 4.04 -12.08 -6.11
N ALA A 2 3.07 -12.47 -5.27
CA ALA A 2 1.94 -11.62 -4.89
C ALA A 2 2.21 -11.11 -3.46
N TYR A 3 1.84 -9.88 -3.17
CA TYR A 3 2.01 -9.25 -1.86
C TYR A 3 0.61 -9.08 -1.26
N PRO A 4 -0.05 -10.19 -0.88
CA PRO A 4 -1.49 -10.21 -0.62
C PRO A 4 -1.89 -9.26 0.50
N PHE A 5 -1.00 -8.98 1.47
CA PHE A 5 -1.32 -8.05 2.55
C PHE A 5 -1.28 -6.60 2.07
N ILE A 6 -0.26 -6.24 1.30
CA ILE A 6 -0.13 -4.90 0.72
C ILE A 6 -1.27 -4.65 -0.27
N GLU A 7 -1.53 -5.59 -1.17
CA GLU A 7 -2.64 -5.53 -2.13
C GLU A 7 -3.99 -5.43 -1.41
N ASN A 8 -4.20 -6.18 -0.33
CA ASN A 8 -5.44 -6.11 0.44
C ASN A 8 -5.61 -4.76 1.15
N ILE A 9 -4.53 -4.16 1.69
CA ILE A 9 -4.57 -2.82 2.27
C ILE A 9 -4.86 -1.78 1.20
N LEU A 10 -4.13 -1.82 0.09
CA LEU A 10 -4.30 -0.92 -1.05
C LEU A 10 -5.74 -0.99 -1.58
N ARG A 11 -6.23 -2.20 -1.86
CA ARG A 11 -7.59 -2.45 -2.35
C ARG A 11 -8.67 -2.07 -1.35
N SER A 12 -8.54 -2.47 -0.09
CA SER A 12 -9.62 -2.35 0.89
C SER A 12 -9.66 -0.99 1.59
N ILE A 13 -8.55 -0.26 1.63
CA ILE A 13 -8.41 0.97 2.40
C ILE A 13 -8.17 2.18 1.50
N PHE A 14 -7.29 2.03 0.50
CA PHE A 14 -6.85 3.15 -0.35
C PHE A 14 -7.47 3.15 -1.75
N SER A 15 -8.31 2.16 -2.10
CA SER A 15 -8.90 2.13 -3.44
C SER A 15 -9.86 3.29 -3.67
N VAL A 16 -9.82 3.88 -4.86
CA VAL A 16 -10.75 4.94 -5.27
C VAL A 16 -12.21 4.48 -5.22
N ASP A 17 -12.45 3.18 -5.37
CA ASP A 17 -13.79 2.58 -5.29
C ASP A 17 -14.34 2.59 -3.85
N VAL A 18 -13.44 2.52 -2.87
CA VAL A 18 -13.75 2.58 -1.44
C VAL A 18 -14.12 4.01 -1.03
N GLY A 19 -13.59 5.03 -1.72
CA GLY A 19 -14.00 6.43 -1.57
C GLY A 19 -13.74 7.02 -0.17
N LEU A 20 -12.85 6.42 0.61
CA LEU A 20 -12.50 6.90 1.93
C LEU A 20 -11.68 8.19 1.83
N GLU A 21 -12.01 9.16 2.69
CA GLU A 21 -11.17 10.32 2.89
C GLU A 21 -9.81 9.85 3.45
N GLU A 22 -8.73 10.56 3.11
CA GLU A 22 -7.36 10.18 3.53
C GLU A 22 -7.24 9.96 5.05
N CYS A 23 -8.05 10.68 5.84
CA CYS A 23 -8.10 10.53 7.30
C CYS A 23 -8.63 9.16 7.73
N ASP A 24 -9.73 8.69 7.13
CA ASP A 24 -10.32 7.39 7.42
C ASP A 24 -9.44 6.24 6.91
N ALA A 25 -8.83 6.40 5.74
CA ALA A 25 -7.87 5.45 5.21
C ALA A 25 -6.68 5.28 6.18
N GLN A 26 -6.16 6.38 6.73
CA GLN A 26 -5.12 6.31 7.74
C GLN A 26 -5.58 5.69 9.06
N ALA A 27 -6.80 5.96 9.51
CA ALA A 27 -7.35 5.34 10.72
C ALA A 27 -7.51 3.81 10.57
N ALA A 28 -7.98 3.37 9.40
CA ALA A 28 -8.10 1.95 9.08
C ALA A 28 -6.72 1.28 8.99
N LEU A 29 -5.76 1.90 8.30
CA LEU A 29 -4.38 1.41 8.24
C LEU A 29 -3.78 1.31 9.65
N ARG A 30 -3.98 2.34 10.49
CA ARG A 30 -3.47 2.33 11.86
C ARG A 30 -4.06 1.22 12.71
N ARG A 31 -5.33 0.89 12.50
CA ARG A 31 -5.97 -0.26 13.16
C ARG A 31 -5.37 -1.60 12.73
N VAL A 32 -4.98 -1.73 11.47
CA VAL A 32 -4.25 -2.92 10.98
C VAL A 32 -2.85 -2.98 11.59
N LEU A 33 -2.16 -1.84 11.69
CA LEU A 33 -0.81 -1.74 12.26
C LEU A 33 -0.78 -1.81 13.80
N ASP A 34 -1.91 -1.67 14.47
CA ASP A 34 -2.06 -1.87 15.92
C ASP A 34 -1.81 -3.33 16.30
N ASP A 35 -2.12 -4.25 15.38
CA ASP A 35 -1.86 -5.68 15.53
C ASP A 35 -0.38 -5.98 15.21
N PRO A 36 0.44 -6.43 16.19
CA PRO A 36 1.87 -6.62 16.00
C PRO A 36 2.21 -7.74 15.00
N GLU A 37 1.35 -8.76 14.90
CA GLU A 37 1.52 -9.83 13.92
C GLU A 37 1.30 -9.33 12.49
N GLN A 38 0.25 -8.52 12.28
CA GLN A 38 -0.06 -7.91 10.99
C GLN A 38 1.03 -6.93 10.59
N LYS A 39 1.44 -6.06 11.52
CA LYS A 39 2.51 -5.10 11.31
C LYS A 39 3.79 -5.78 10.81
N LEU A 40 4.21 -6.87 11.46
CA LEU A 40 5.43 -7.58 11.11
C LEU A 40 5.37 -8.29 9.74
N ILE A 41 4.18 -8.74 9.32
CA ILE A 41 3.96 -9.29 7.98
C ILE A 41 4.04 -8.18 6.93
N ILE A 42 3.34 -7.06 7.18
CA ILE A 42 3.32 -5.89 6.29
C ILE A 42 4.74 -5.34 6.13
N GLU A 43 5.52 -5.21 7.21
CA GLU A 43 6.93 -4.80 7.17
C GLU A 43 7.76 -5.69 6.25
N GLN A 44 7.63 -7.02 6.37
CA GLN A 44 8.39 -7.96 5.54
C GLN A 44 7.97 -7.94 4.07
N GLU A 45 6.67 -7.82 3.80
CA GLU A 45 6.14 -7.68 2.44
C GLU A 45 6.61 -6.37 1.81
N LEU A 46 6.53 -5.25 2.52
CA LEU A 46 7.04 -3.95 2.07
C LEU A 46 8.54 -4.00 1.79
N LEU A 47 9.34 -4.56 2.68
CA LEU A 47 10.78 -4.68 2.47
C LEU A 47 11.10 -5.54 1.25
N SER A 48 10.34 -6.60 1.03
CA SER A 48 10.48 -7.47 -0.14
C SER A 48 10.06 -6.74 -1.42
N LEU A 49 8.94 -6.01 -1.38
CA LEU A 49 8.44 -5.18 -2.48
C LEU A 49 9.44 -4.09 -2.87
N TYR A 50 10.02 -3.38 -1.91
CA TYR A 50 11.02 -2.33 -2.15
C TYR A 50 12.36 -2.86 -2.66
N ARG A 51 12.67 -4.12 -2.40
CA ARG A 51 13.87 -4.80 -2.92
C ARG A 51 13.64 -5.46 -4.28
N ASP A 52 12.39 -5.58 -4.72
CA ASP A 52 12.05 -6.23 -5.98
C ASP A 52 12.05 -5.20 -7.12
N ASP A 53 13.16 -5.12 -7.85
CA ASP A 53 13.30 -4.26 -9.03
C ASP A 53 12.44 -4.73 -10.23
N SER A 54 11.80 -5.89 -10.15
CA SER A 54 10.87 -6.37 -11.18
C SER A 54 9.42 -5.95 -10.91
N VAL A 55 9.14 -5.35 -9.75
CA VAL A 55 7.80 -4.88 -9.41
C VAL A 55 7.53 -3.53 -10.07
N SER A 56 6.39 -3.44 -10.75
CA SER A 56 5.90 -2.17 -11.26
C SER A 56 4.99 -1.53 -10.22
N TRP A 57 5.42 -0.42 -9.65
CA TRP A 57 4.69 0.36 -8.66
C TRP A 57 3.40 0.94 -9.23
N VAL A 58 3.45 1.41 -10.48
CA VAL A 58 2.25 1.87 -11.18
C VAL A 58 1.24 0.74 -11.26
N ARG A 59 1.70 -0.45 -11.67
CA ARG A 59 0.85 -1.63 -11.82
C ARG A 59 0.43 -2.28 -10.50
N LEU A 60 0.93 -1.80 -9.35
CA LEU A 60 0.53 -2.23 -8.00
C LEU A 60 -0.60 -1.34 -7.44
N LEU A 61 -0.57 -0.05 -7.81
CA LEU A 61 -1.59 0.93 -7.46
C LEU A 61 -2.74 0.96 -8.46
N ASP A 62 -2.44 0.74 -9.73
CA ASP A 62 -3.37 0.75 -10.86
C ASP A 62 -3.29 -0.59 -11.60
N ASN A 63 -4.28 -1.42 -11.37
CA ASN A 63 -4.37 -2.76 -11.95
C ASN A 63 -5.83 -3.10 -12.25
N ASP A 64 -6.05 -4.14 -13.07
CA ASP A 64 -7.39 -4.55 -13.54
C ASP A 64 -8.38 -4.87 -12.40
N ASP A 65 -7.85 -5.22 -11.22
CA ASP A 65 -8.62 -5.66 -10.06
C ASP A 65 -9.01 -4.52 -9.10
N TYR A 66 -8.25 -3.42 -9.09
CA TYR A 66 -8.50 -2.22 -8.29
C TYR A 66 -7.63 -1.03 -8.74
N VAL A 67 -8.11 0.18 -8.48
CA VAL A 67 -7.35 1.42 -8.67
C VAL A 67 -7.25 2.14 -7.33
N VAL A 68 -6.04 2.46 -6.88
CA VAL A 68 -5.76 3.27 -5.68
C VAL A 68 -5.43 4.69 -6.09
N TYR A 69 -4.45 4.83 -6.95
CA TYR A 69 -3.95 6.11 -7.38
C TYR A 69 -3.38 5.97 -8.80
N PRO A 70 -3.88 6.75 -9.77
CA PRO A 70 -3.39 6.72 -11.14
C PRO A 70 -2.05 7.46 -11.19
N ALA A 71 -0.98 6.76 -10.83
CA ALA A 71 0.36 7.31 -10.83
C ALA A 71 0.86 7.58 -12.25
N ASP A 72 1.52 8.72 -12.45
CA ASP A 72 2.03 9.14 -13.76
C ASP A 72 3.35 8.42 -14.12
N SER A 73 4.09 7.96 -13.10
CA SER A 73 5.37 7.27 -13.25
C SER A 73 5.65 6.33 -12.07
N GLU A 74 6.60 5.40 -12.24
CA GLU A 74 7.04 4.46 -11.17
C GLU A 74 7.52 5.20 -9.92
N GLU A 75 8.25 6.31 -10.10
CA GLU A 75 8.74 7.14 -9.00
C GLU A 75 7.59 7.78 -8.21
N ASP A 76 6.57 8.27 -8.90
CA ASP A 76 5.37 8.89 -8.32
C ASP A 76 4.56 7.85 -7.52
N ALA A 77 4.32 6.68 -8.12
CA ALA A 77 3.68 5.55 -7.46
C ALA A 77 4.42 5.13 -6.18
N LYS A 78 5.74 4.99 -6.28
CA LYS A 78 6.58 4.62 -5.14
C LYS A 78 6.56 5.68 -4.06
N GLN A 79 6.63 6.96 -4.42
CA GLN A 79 6.57 8.06 -3.45
C GLN A 79 5.22 8.07 -2.74
N TYR A 80 4.13 7.82 -3.46
CA TYR A 80 2.79 7.70 -2.89
C TYR A 80 2.74 6.57 -1.85
N VAL A 81 3.11 5.34 -2.21
CA VAL A 81 3.15 4.19 -1.28
C VAL A 81 4.02 4.47 -0.07
N THR A 82 5.17 5.13 -0.27
CA THR A 82 6.07 5.52 0.82
C THR A 82 5.35 6.45 1.81
N SER A 83 4.62 7.45 1.30
CA SER A 83 3.92 8.42 2.13
C SER A 83 2.73 7.80 2.90
N ILE A 84 1.98 6.89 2.26
CA ILE A 84 0.75 6.35 2.84
C ILE A 84 0.98 5.15 3.77
N ILE A 85 1.89 4.23 3.41
CA ILE A 85 2.09 2.99 4.16
C ILE A 85 3.45 2.98 4.84
N TRP A 86 4.54 3.24 4.12
CA TRP A 86 5.90 3.13 4.69
C TRP A 86 6.10 4.05 5.89
N ASP A 87 5.69 5.33 5.77
CA ASP A 87 5.74 6.28 6.88
C ASP A 87 4.98 5.74 8.10
N LYS A 88 3.80 5.13 7.93
CA LYS A 88 3.01 4.62 9.06
C LYS A 88 3.58 3.35 9.69
N VAL A 89 4.21 2.51 8.88
CA VAL A 89 4.78 1.24 9.31
C VAL A 89 6.09 1.47 10.08
N PHE A 90 6.93 2.37 9.57
CA PHE A 90 8.27 2.64 10.08
C PHE A 90 8.40 3.92 10.93
N SER A 91 7.30 4.67 11.14
CA SER A 91 7.24 5.82 12.07
C SER A 91 7.10 5.41 13.53
#